data_AF-A0A0E3BY10-F1
#
_entry.id   AF-A0A0E3BY10-F1
#
_cell.length_a   1.000
_cell.length_b   1.000
_cell.length_c   1.000
_cell.angle_alpha   90.00
_cell.angle_beta   90.00
_cell.angle_gamma   90.00
#
_symmetry.space_group_name_H-M   'P 1'
#
loop_
_entity.id
_entity.type
_entity.pdbx_description
1 polymer ?
#
loop_
_entity_poly.entity_id
_entity_poly.type
_entity_poly.pdbx_seq_one_letter_code
_entity_poly.pdbx_strand_id
1 'polypeptide(L)'
;MHAKLKDAGAVIVGFDFLEMRSAACYSHIIANPPFRDGDKHLLHAWNILFAGEIGCILNAETIRKPRSPEARKLVDLIEKHGSVEFLKDQFLGEGVERKTAVEIAIVYLKKESQTALNIDAILATLKPDTYSSADEEVPALNALALPMNFIERVTMDYTMAVNAAKVSAEASAIYMAADLRLGHTFAELQSKGLTSDSRPAQIDLSETIRSSLESSMSYLREKAWTQVLKSTELLSKLSTAGRKTVDSQFAAISLLEFNQANILGFIAGLEQSQGC
;
A
#
# COMPACT_ATOMS: atom_id res chain seq x y z
N MET A 1 4.09 -17.35 10.70
CA MET A 1 4.92 -16.51 9.81
C MET A 1 5.54 -17.41 8.74
N HIS A 2 5.46 -17.06 7.46
CA HIS A 2 5.97 -17.88 6.36
C HIS A 2 7.51 -17.96 6.36
N ALA A 3 8.09 -19.01 6.94
CA ALA A 3 9.55 -19.21 7.04
C ALA A 3 10.26 -19.07 5.68
N LYS A 4 9.66 -19.65 4.63
CA LYS A 4 10.19 -19.61 3.25
C LYS A 4 10.38 -18.20 2.68
N LEU A 5 9.57 -17.21 3.10
CA LEU A 5 9.71 -15.82 2.62
C LEU A 5 10.87 -15.10 3.29
N LYS A 6 11.11 -15.38 4.58
CA LYS A 6 12.27 -14.86 5.31
C LYS A 6 13.57 -15.44 4.77
N ASP A 7 13.58 -16.74 4.47
CA ASP A 7 14.75 -17.43 3.92
C ASP A 7 15.12 -16.89 2.52
N ALA A 8 14.14 -16.41 1.76
CA ALA A 8 14.34 -15.76 0.47
C ALA A 8 14.81 -14.29 0.56
N GLY A 9 14.99 -13.74 1.76
CA GLY A 9 15.36 -12.34 1.97
C GLY A 9 14.25 -11.33 1.63
N ALA A 10 13.00 -11.79 1.48
CA ALA A 10 11.88 -10.92 1.15
C ALA A 10 11.44 -10.10 2.36
N VAL A 11 11.16 -8.81 2.14
CA VAL A 11 10.56 -7.94 3.14
C VAL A 11 9.07 -8.22 3.22
N ILE A 12 8.60 -8.66 4.39
CA ILE A 12 7.18 -8.89 4.63
C ILE A 12 6.55 -7.57 5.06
N VAL A 13 5.63 -7.07 4.23
CA VAL A 13 4.97 -5.76 4.44
C VAL A 13 3.52 -5.86 4.92
N GLY A 14 2.97 -7.07 5.11
CA GLY A 14 1.60 -7.25 5.61
C GLY A 14 1.20 -8.71 5.72
N PHE A 15 0.07 -8.99 6.38
CA PHE A 15 -0.48 -10.34 6.55
C PHE A 15 -1.62 -10.67 5.59
N ASP A 16 -2.39 -9.68 5.17
CA ASP A 16 -3.45 -9.80 4.18
C ASP A 16 -3.29 -8.70 3.12
N PHE A 17 -3.23 -9.10 1.85
CA PHE A 17 -3.07 -8.17 0.73
C PHE A 17 -4.33 -7.35 0.48
N LEU A 18 -5.54 -7.88 0.75
CA LEU A 18 -6.79 -7.15 0.53
C LEU A 18 -7.03 -6.06 1.58
N GLU A 19 -6.34 -6.16 2.72
CA GLU A 19 -6.31 -5.13 3.76
C GLU A 19 -5.28 -4.03 3.48
N MET A 20 -4.52 -4.16 2.38
CA MET A 20 -3.54 -3.16 1.99
C MET A 20 -4.21 -1.90 1.48
N ARG A 21 -3.91 -0.77 2.11
CA ARG A 21 -4.54 0.52 1.78
C ARG A 21 -3.78 1.28 0.72
N SER A 22 -2.47 1.05 0.58
CA SER A 22 -1.70 1.76 -0.43
C SER A 22 -0.44 1.04 -0.88
N ALA A 23 -0.34 0.84 -2.21
CA ALA A 23 0.85 0.39 -2.92
C ALA A 23 1.44 1.52 -3.80
N ALA A 24 1.22 2.77 -3.42
CA ALA A 24 1.54 3.92 -4.27
C ALA A 24 3.05 4.14 -4.49
N CYS A 25 3.87 3.65 -3.56
CA CYS A 25 5.33 3.70 -3.67
C CYS A 25 5.93 2.59 -4.56
N TYR A 26 5.15 1.60 -5.00
CA TYR A 26 5.67 0.51 -5.83
C TYR A 26 5.53 0.84 -7.32
N SER A 27 6.50 0.38 -8.12
CA SER A 27 6.47 0.49 -9.58
C SER A 27 5.83 -0.73 -10.24
N HIS A 28 5.89 -1.91 -9.60
CA HIS A 28 5.39 -3.16 -10.14
C HIS A 28 4.68 -3.97 -9.06
N ILE A 29 3.60 -4.65 -9.45
CA ILE A 29 2.95 -5.66 -8.63
C ILE A 29 2.93 -6.97 -9.43
N ILE A 30 3.53 -8.02 -8.89
CA ILE A 30 3.48 -9.37 -9.48
C ILE A 30 2.69 -10.26 -8.52
N ALA A 31 1.62 -10.88 -9.01
CA ALA A 31 0.68 -11.61 -8.17
C ALA A 31 0.30 -12.98 -8.75
N ASN A 32 0.28 -13.99 -7.88
CA ASN A 32 -0.33 -15.29 -8.13
C ASN A 32 -1.36 -15.57 -7.02
N PRO A 33 -2.51 -14.86 -7.02
CA PRO A 33 -3.50 -14.99 -5.97
C PRO A 33 -4.22 -16.35 -6.05
N PRO A 34 -4.87 -16.79 -4.96
CA PRO A 34 -5.77 -17.93 -5.01
C PRO A 34 -6.84 -17.74 -6.10
N PHE A 35 -7.02 -18.72 -7.00
CA PHE A 35 -7.92 -18.57 -8.16
C PHE A 35 -9.36 -18.19 -7.82
N ARG A 36 -9.85 -18.56 -6.63
CA ARG A 36 -11.21 -18.26 -6.18
C ARG A 36 -11.49 -16.76 -6.09
N ASP A 37 -10.51 -15.98 -5.66
CA ASP A 37 -10.65 -14.55 -5.37
C ASP A 37 -9.65 -13.71 -6.19
N GLY A 38 -9.11 -14.28 -7.28
CA GLY A 38 -8.09 -13.63 -8.09
C GLY A 38 -8.60 -12.34 -8.76
N ASP A 39 -9.90 -12.29 -9.09
CA ASP A 39 -10.54 -11.08 -9.62
C ASP A 39 -10.52 -9.93 -8.59
N LYS A 40 -10.86 -10.21 -7.34
CA LYS A 40 -10.79 -9.23 -6.25
C LYS A 40 -9.38 -8.74 -6.01
N HIS A 41 -8.39 -9.65 -6.01
CA HIS A 41 -6.99 -9.29 -5.80
C HIS A 41 -6.45 -8.40 -6.91
N LEU A 42 -6.71 -8.74 -8.17
CA LEU A 42 -6.24 -7.92 -9.29
C LEU A 42 -6.90 -6.53 -9.31
N LEU A 43 -8.20 -6.48 -9.04
CA LEU A 43 -8.91 -5.20 -8.98
C LEU A 43 -8.42 -4.35 -7.79
N HIS A 44 -8.16 -4.99 -6.65
CA HIS A 44 -7.58 -4.32 -5.49
C HIS A 44 -6.18 -3.77 -5.80
N ALA A 45 -5.29 -4.58 -6.40
CA ALA A 45 -3.96 -4.17 -6.83
C ALA A 45 -4.01 -2.93 -7.74
N TRP A 46 -4.94 -2.91 -8.71
CA TRP A 46 -5.15 -1.75 -9.57
C TRP A 46 -5.57 -0.49 -8.80
N ASN A 47 -6.43 -0.64 -7.79
CA ASN A 47 -6.93 0.49 -7.01
C ASN A 47 -5.86 1.09 -6.10
N ILE A 48 -5.00 0.26 -5.49
CA ILE A 48 -4.01 0.71 -4.52
C ILE A 48 -2.67 1.15 -5.14
N LEU A 49 -2.41 0.76 -6.39
CA LEU A 49 -1.26 1.20 -7.18
C LEU A 49 -1.50 2.63 -7.69
N PHE A 50 -0.48 3.48 -7.59
CA PHE A 50 -0.56 4.84 -8.12
C PHE A 50 -0.30 4.87 -9.63
N ALA A 51 0.93 4.55 -10.03
CA ALA A 51 1.36 4.44 -11.42
C ALA A 51 2.45 3.36 -11.54
N GLY A 52 2.30 2.46 -12.50
CA GLY A 52 3.16 1.29 -12.63
C GLY A 52 2.52 0.14 -13.40
N GLU A 53 3.11 -1.04 -13.26
CA GLU A 53 2.71 -2.25 -13.99
C GLU A 53 2.23 -3.36 -13.05
N ILE A 54 1.25 -4.14 -13.50
CA ILE A 54 0.71 -5.27 -12.75
C ILE A 54 0.75 -6.51 -13.63
N GLY A 55 1.44 -7.55 -13.18
CA GLY A 55 1.39 -8.89 -13.75
C GLY A 55 0.64 -9.82 -12.80
N CYS A 56 -0.45 -10.45 -13.26
CA CYS A 56 -1.28 -11.30 -12.41
C CYS A 56 -1.70 -12.59 -13.12
N ILE A 57 -1.60 -13.71 -12.42
CA ILE A 57 -2.08 -15.00 -12.92
C ILE A 57 -3.50 -15.24 -12.39
N LEU A 58 -4.44 -15.47 -13.31
CA LEU A 58 -5.84 -15.78 -13.01
C LEU A 58 -6.24 -17.11 -13.66
N ASN A 59 -7.39 -17.64 -13.23
CA ASN A 59 -8.04 -18.71 -13.98
C ASN A 59 -8.58 -18.13 -15.30
N ALA A 60 -8.38 -18.83 -16.42
CA ALA A 60 -8.86 -18.37 -17.73
C ALA A 60 -10.38 -18.17 -17.78
N GLU A 61 -11.16 -18.92 -16.99
CA GLU A 61 -12.61 -18.73 -16.89
C GLU A 61 -12.98 -17.35 -16.35
N THR A 62 -12.17 -16.77 -15.47
CA THR A 62 -12.42 -15.43 -14.90
C THR A 62 -12.51 -14.36 -15.99
N ILE A 63 -11.73 -14.50 -17.06
CA ILE A 63 -11.72 -13.56 -18.19
C ILE A 63 -12.67 -14.00 -19.31
N ARG A 64 -12.70 -15.29 -19.66
CA ARG A 64 -13.54 -15.79 -20.76
C ARG A 64 -15.03 -15.84 -20.43
N LYS A 65 -15.37 -16.05 -19.16
CA LYS A 65 -16.75 -16.18 -18.67
C LYS A 65 -16.89 -15.38 -17.37
N PRO A 66 -16.85 -14.04 -17.42
CA PRO A 66 -16.87 -13.20 -16.23
C PRO A 66 -18.22 -13.30 -15.52
N ARG A 67 -18.25 -14.05 -14.41
CA ARG A 67 -19.48 -14.31 -13.62
C ARG A 67 -19.72 -13.27 -12.52
N SER A 68 -18.66 -12.66 -11.97
CA SER A 68 -18.74 -11.64 -10.92
C SER A 68 -18.77 -10.21 -11.49
N PRO A 69 -19.30 -9.22 -10.74
CA PRO A 69 -19.13 -7.80 -11.09
C PRO A 69 -17.66 -7.39 -11.23
N GLU A 70 -16.79 -7.93 -10.38
CA GLU A 70 -15.35 -7.66 -10.37
C GLU A 70 -14.69 -8.20 -11.63
N ALA A 71 -14.98 -9.45 -12.02
CA ALA A 71 -14.48 -10.04 -13.25
C ALA A 71 -14.92 -9.26 -14.49
N ARG A 72 -16.16 -8.76 -14.52
CA ARG A 72 -16.65 -7.90 -15.62
C ARG A 72 -15.87 -6.59 -15.69
N LYS A 73 -15.67 -5.91 -14.56
CA LYS A 73 -14.82 -4.70 -14.50
C LYS A 73 -13.39 -4.97 -14.95
N LEU A 74 -12.83 -6.13 -14.61
CA LEU A 74 -11.48 -6.51 -15.04
C LEU A 74 -11.37 -6.66 -16.54
N VAL A 75 -12.36 -7.25 -17.23
CA VAL A 75 -12.34 -7.36 -18.69
C VAL A 75 -12.27 -5.96 -19.32
N ASP A 76 -13.13 -5.04 -18.89
CA ASP A 76 -13.11 -3.65 -19.37
C ASP A 76 -11.78 -2.94 -19.09
N LEU A 77 -11.17 -3.27 -17.95
CA LEU A 77 -9.92 -2.66 -17.50
C LEU A 77 -8.71 -3.18 -18.29
N ILE A 78 -8.69 -4.48 -18.60
CA ILE A 78 -7.68 -5.11 -19.45
C ILE A 78 -7.74 -4.52 -20.85
N GLU A 79 -8.94 -4.36 -21.42
CA GLU A 79 -9.11 -3.79 -22.77
C GLU A 79 -8.54 -2.37 -22.88
N LYS A 80 -8.67 -1.57 -21.82
CA LYS A 80 -8.23 -0.17 -21.82
C LYS A 80 -6.76 0.03 -21.44
N HIS A 81 -6.23 -0.83 -20.57
CA HIS A 81 -4.97 -0.57 -19.88
C HIS A 81 -3.97 -1.71 -19.96
N GLY A 82 -4.22 -2.74 -20.76
CA GLY A 82 -3.33 -3.89 -20.74
C GLY A 82 -3.60 -4.96 -21.80
N SER A 83 -3.23 -6.19 -21.45
CA SER A 83 -3.35 -7.36 -22.31
C SER A 83 -3.53 -8.63 -21.48
N VAL A 84 -3.98 -9.69 -22.14
CA VAL A 84 -4.13 -11.02 -21.54
C VAL A 84 -3.60 -12.09 -22.47
N GLU A 85 -2.82 -13.01 -21.91
CA GLU A 85 -2.32 -14.20 -22.58
C GLU A 85 -2.90 -15.45 -21.92
N PHE A 86 -3.38 -16.41 -22.71
CA PHE A 86 -3.95 -17.66 -22.20
C PHE A 86 -2.98 -18.81 -22.38
N LEU A 87 -2.63 -19.49 -21.29
CA LEU A 87 -1.71 -20.63 -21.29
C LEU A 87 -2.38 -21.88 -20.73
N LYS A 88 -2.10 -23.02 -21.35
CA LYS A 88 -2.55 -24.34 -20.89
C LYS A 88 -1.41 -25.11 -20.24
N ASP A 89 -1.78 -26.07 -19.39
CA ASP A 89 -0.90 -27.10 -18.81
C ASP A 89 0.24 -26.57 -17.90
N GLN A 90 0.22 -25.29 -17.52
CA GLN A 90 1.27 -24.67 -16.69
C GLN A 90 1.33 -25.22 -15.25
N PHE A 91 0.26 -25.86 -14.79
CA PHE A 91 0.19 -26.55 -13.49
C PHE A 91 0.25 -28.08 -13.63
N LEU A 92 0.76 -28.59 -14.75
CA LEU A 92 0.98 -30.02 -15.00
C LEU A 92 2.48 -30.28 -15.21
N GLY A 93 3.15 -30.99 -14.30
CA GLY A 93 4.57 -31.32 -14.46
C GLY A 93 5.30 -31.73 -13.16
N GLU A 94 6.60 -32.00 -13.27
CA GLU A 94 7.49 -32.11 -12.11
C GLU A 94 7.76 -30.71 -11.50
N GLY A 95 7.74 -30.60 -10.18
CA GLY A 95 7.95 -29.33 -9.47
C GLY A 95 6.68 -28.52 -9.13
N VAL A 96 5.49 -28.94 -9.60
CA VAL A 96 4.21 -28.30 -9.24
C VAL A 96 3.66 -28.90 -7.94
N GLU A 97 3.45 -28.06 -6.93
CA GLU A 97 2.98 -28.49 -5.59
C GLU A 97 1.55 -29.06 -5.61
N ARG A 98 0.69 -28.56 -6.51
CA ARG A 98 -0.67 -29.07 -6.75
C ARG A 98 -0.95 -29.16 -8.25
N LYS A 99 -0.96 -30.38 -8.79
CA LYS A 99 -1.27 -30.62 -10.20
C LYS A 99 -2.75 -30.33 -10.47
N THR A 100 -3.01 -29.42 -11.40
CA THR A 100 -4.37 -29.08 -11.83
C THR A 100 -4.39 -28.84 -13.34
N ALA A 101 -5.33 -29.50 -14.03
CA ALA A 101 -5.56 -29.28 -15.45
C ALA A 101 -6.40 -28.01 -15.65
N VAL A 102 -5.82 -26.86 -15.30
CA VAL A 102 -6.47 -25.54 -15.43
C VAL A 102 -5.75 -24.73 -16.49
N GLU A 103 -6.54 -24.12 -17.37
CA GLU A 103 -6.06 -23.06 -18.26
C GLU A 103 -5.98 -21.76 -17.48
N ILE A 104 -4.86 -21.05 -17.60
CA ILE A 104 -4.61 -19.78 -16.91
C ILE A 104 -4.64 -18.61 -17.87
N ALA A 105 -4.92 -17.45 -17.31
CA ALA A 105 -4.75 -16.15 -17.96
C ALA A 105 -3.63 -15.39 -17.25
N ILE A 106 -2.57 -15.04 -17.98
CA ILE A 106 -1.58 -14.06 -17.55
C ILE A 106 -2.12 -12.71 -17.97
N VAL A 107 -2.49 -11.90 -16.99
CA VAL A 107 -2.98 -10.55 -17.19
C VAL A 107 -1.86 -9.56 -16.93
N TYR A 108 -1.62 -8.68 -17.89
CA TYR A 108 -0.71 -7.55 -17.76
C TYR A 108 -1.52 -6.26 -17.82
N LEU A 109 -1.26 -5.34 -16.89
CA LEU A 109 -1.89 -4.02 -16.84
C LEU A 109 -0.83 -2.94 -16.63
N LYS A 110 -0.97 -1.82 -17.33
CA LYS A 110 -0.15 -0.62 -17.15
C LYS A 110 -1.04 0.54 -16.72
N LYS A 111 -0.77 1.06 -15.52
CA LYS A 111 -1.46 2.23 -14.96
C LYS A 111 -0.60 3.47 -15.13
N GLU A 112 -1.06 4.39 -15.95
CA GLU A 112 -0.45 5.70 -16.10
C GLU A 112 -0.98 6.65 -15.02
N SER A 113 -0.14 7.57 -14.53
CA SER A 113 -0.56 8.56 -13.55
C SER A 113 -1.64 9.45 -14.15
N GLN A 114 -2.84 9.46 -13.58
CA GLN A 114 -3.84 10.44 -13.97
C GLN A 114 -3.43 11.80 -13.40
N THR A 115 -2.98 12.71 -14.26
CA THR A 115 -2.48 14.07 -13.92
C THR A 115 -3.55 14.99 -13.29
N ALA A 116 -4.75 14.51 -13.02
CA ALA A 116 -5.84 15.31 -12.49
C ALA A 116 -6.08 14.95 -11.02
N LEU A 117 -5.58 15.80 -10.13
CA LEU A 117 -6.00 15.88 -8.73
C LEU A 117 -7.53 15.92 -8.67
N ASN A 118 -8.18 14.79 -8.36
CA ASN A 118 -9.60 14.75 -8.12
C ASN A 118 -9.86 15.00 -6.63
N ILE A 119 -9.85 16.29 -6.27
CA ILE A 119 -10.11 16.76 -4.91
C ILE A 119 -11.48 16.26 -4.42
N ASP A 120 -12.47 16.13 -5.32
CA ASP A 120 -13.80 15.63 -4.99
C ASP A 120 -13.78 14.13 -4.62
N ALA A 121 -12.94 13.32 -5.24
CA ALA A 121 -12.77 11.90 -4.88
C ALA A 121 -12.12 11.74 -3.49
N ILE A 122 -11.17 12.60 -3.15
CA ILE A 122 -10.51 12.63 -1.84
C ILE A 122 -11.51 13.05 -0.76
N LEU A 123 -12.31 14.07 -1.04
CA LEU A 123 -13.39 14.53 -0.16
C LEU A 123 -14.52 13.49 -0.04
N ALA A 124 -14.83 12.73 -1.10
CA ALA A 124 -15.83 11.67 -1.04
C ALA A 124 -15.41 10.47 -0.17
N THR A 125 -14.10 10.18 -0.06
CA THR A 125 -13.57 9.19 0.89
C THR A 125 -13.52 9.69 2.33
N LEU A 126 -13.59 11.01 2.54
CA LEU A 126 -13.73 11.61 3.87
C LEU A 126 -15.22 11.61 4.22
N LYS A 127 -15.66 10.62 5.01
CA LYS A 127 -16.99 10.73 5.63
C LYS A 127 -17.01 12.02 6.47
N PRO A 128 -18.04 12.86 6.35
CA PRO A 128 -18.19 14.02 7.22
C PRO A 128 -18.35 13.54 8.66
N ASP A 129 -17.68 14.22 9.59
CA ASP A 129 -17.76 13.98 11.02
C ASP A 129 -19.21 13.96 11.50
N THR A 130 -19.68 12.77 11.87
CA THR A 130 -20.69 12.63 12.92
C THR A 130 -20.02 12.00 14.13
N TYR A 131 -19.09 12.75 14.72
CA TYR A 131 -18.81 12.59 16.16
C TYR A 131 -20.05 13.10 16.90
N SER A 132 -20.99 12.20 17.16
CA SER A 132 -22.04 12.45 18.14
C SER A 132 -21.47 12.12 19.51
N SER A 133 -21.21 13.13 20.33
CA SER A 133 -21.14 12.95 21.78
C SER A 133 -22.57 12.66 22.27
N ALA A 134 -22.98 11.41 22.18
CA ALA A 134 -24.15 10.92 22.88
C ALA A 134 -23.70 9.81 23.81
N ASP A 135 -24.02 9.97 25.09
CA ASP A 135 -23.79 9.03 26.16
C ASP A 135 -24.37 7.66 25.77
N GLU A 136 -23.50 6.73 25.39
CA GLU A 136 -23.83 5.31 25.40
C GLU A 136 -23.08 4.67 26.57
N GLU A 137 -23.85 4.14 27.53
CA GLU A 137 -23.32 3.25 28.55
C GLU A 137 -22.68 2.04 27.86
N VAL A 138 -21.35 2.04 27.85
CA VAL A 138 -20.53 0.95 27.32
C VAL A 138 -20.68 -0.26 28.27
N PRO A 139 -21.18 -1.43 27.81
CA PRO A 139 -21.17 -2.62 28.64
C PRO A 139 -19.73 -3.00 28.95
N ALA A 140 -19.46 -3.32 30.21
CA ALA A 140 -18.13 -3.67 30.71
C ALA A 140 -17.49 -4.79 29.87
N LEU A 141 -16.59 -4.40 28.95
CA LEU A 141 -15.66 -5.32 28.32
C LEU A 141 -14.44 -5.46 29.23
N ASN A 142 -14.10 -6.72 29.48
CA ASN A 142 -12.97 -7.15 30.29
C ASN A 142 -11.67 -6.45 29.88
N ALA A 143 -10.90 -6.07 30.91
CA ALA A 143 -9.62 -5.40 30.81
C ALA A 143 -8.61 -6.22 30.00
N LEU A 144 -8.25 -5.76 28.79
CA LEU A 144 -6.99 -5.99 28.07
C LEU A 144 -7.15 -5.57 26.59
N ALA A 145 -6.96 -4.28 26.29
CA ALA A 145 -6.63 -3.77 24.95
C ALA A 145 -6.39 -2.26 25.08
N LEU A 146 -5.54 -1.68 24.22
CA LEU A 146 -5.62 -0.24 23.97
C LEU A 146 -7.09 0.13 23.74
N PRO A 147 -7.62 1.22 24.31
CA PRO A 147 -9.02 1.55 24.09
C PRO A 147 -9.22 1.65 22.57
N MET A 148 -10.21 0.93 22.04
CA MET A 148 -10.40 0.77 20.58
C MET A 148 -10.41 2.11 19.84
N ASN A 149 -10.91 3.16 20.51
CA ASN A 149 -10.88 4.53 20.05
C ASN A 149 -9.47 5.09 19.72
N PHE A 150 -8.41 4.60 20.36
CA PHE A 150 -7.03 5.01 20.13
C PHE A 150 -6.48 4.39 18.86
N ILE A 151 -6.62 3.07 18.68
CA ILE A 151 -6.15 2.37 17.46
C ILE A 151 -6.88 2.93 16.24
N GLU A 152 -8.21 3.11 16.35
CA GLU A 152 -9.02 3.71 15.29
C GLU A 152 -8.55 5.13 14.95
N ARG A 153 -8.32 5.99 15.96
CA ARG A 153 -7.83 7.36 15.75
C ARG A 153 -6.46 7.38 15.07
N VAL A 154 -5.48 6.63 15.56
CA VAL A 154 -4.13 6.61 14.97
C VAL A 154 -4.17 6.06 13.54
N THR A 155 -5.02 5.05 13.28
CA THR A 155 -5.23 4.52 11.93
C THR A 155 -5.88 5.54 11.00
N MET A 156 -6.86 6.31 11.51
CA MET A 156 -7.51 7.39 10.78
C MET A 156 -6.53 8.50 10.42
N ASP A 157 -5.77 9.00 11.41
CA ASP A 157 -4.76 10.05 11.22
C ASP A 157 -3.67 9.62 10.23
N TYR A 158 -3.17 8.38 10.35
CA TYR A 158 -2.21 7.82 9.40
C TYR A 158 -2.79 7.76 7.98
N THR A 159 -4.03 7.28 7.84
CA THR A 159 -4.70 7.20 6.53
C THR A 159 -4.88 8.58 5.92
N MET A 160 -5.30 9.57 6.72
CA MET A 160 -5.42 10.97 6.29
C MET A 160 -4.07 11.52 5.82
N ALA A 161 -3.01 11.30 6.60
CA ALA A 161 -1.67 11.77 6.28
C ALA A 161 -1.12 11.12 5.00
N VAL A 162 -1.32 9.82 4.78
CA VAL A 162 -0.90 9.13 3.54
C VAL A 162 -1.65 9.67 2.33
N ASN A 163 -2.96 9.92 2.46
CA ASN A 163 -3.74 10.49 1.36
C ASN A 163 -3.32 11.93 1.05
N ALA A 164 -3.07 12.75 2.07
CA ALA A 164 -2.53 14.10 1.89
C ALA A 164 -1.12 14.08 1.27
N ALA A 165 -0.27 13.11 1.64
CA ALA A 165 1.05 12.94 1.06
C ALA A 165 1.00 12.64 -0.44
N LYS A 166 0.04 11.81 -0.91
CA LYS A 166 -0.19 11.55 -2.35
C LYS A 166 -0.47 12.84 -3.10
N VAL A 167 -1.45 13.61 -2.60
CA VAL A 167 -1.82 14.92 -3.16
C VAL A 167 -0.63 15.87 -3.19
N SER A 168 0.12 15.95 -2.10
CA SER A 168 1.28 16.82 -1.98
C SER A 168 2.39 16.42 -2.94
N ALA A 169 2.67 15.12 -3.09
CA ALA A 169 3.69 14.62 -3.99
C ALA A 169 3.34 14.91 -5.46
N GLU A 170 2.09 14.65 -5.85
CA GLU A 170 1.57 14.98 -7.19
C GLU A 170 1.68 16.48 -7.48
N ALA A 171 1.14 17.32 -6.60
CA ALA A 171 1.16 18.77 -6.77
C ALA A 171 2.60 19.31 -6.86
N SER A 172 3.50 18.82 -5.99
CA SER A 172 4.90 19.22 -5.99
C SER A 172 5.62 18.82 -7.27
N ALA A 173 5.40 17.60 -7.76
CA ALA A 173 6.03 17.12 -8.98
C ALA A 173 5.52 17.86 -10.23
N ILE A 174 4.22 18.18 -10.28
CA ILE A 174 3.63 19.01 -11.35
C ILE A 174 4.24 20.42 -11.32
N TYR A 175 4.36 21.01 -10.13
CA TYR A 175 5.02 22.31 -9.95
C TYR A 175 6.46 22.26 -10.44
N MET A 176 7.26 21.29 -10.00
CA MET A 176 8.66 21.13 -10.44
C MET A 176 8.76 20.96 -11.95
N ALA A 177 7.92 20.13 -12.56
CA ALA A 177 7.92 19.94 -14.01
C ALA A 177 7.56 21.24 -14.76
N ALA A 178 6.64 22.04 -14.23
CA ALA A 178 6.27 23.33 -14.82
C ALA A 178 7.37 24.38 -14.65
N ASP A 179 7.98 24.46 -13.47
CA ASP A 179 9.11 25.34 -13.16
C ASP A 179 10.29 25.09 -14.11
N LEU A 180 10.68 23.82 -14.30
CA LEU A 180 11.77 23.45 -15.22
C LEU A 180 11.49 23.84 -16.68
N ARG A 181 10.22 23.86 -17.11
CA ARG A 181 9.83 24.31 -18.46
C ARG A 181 9.98 25.82 -18.65
N LEU A 182 9.90 26.61 -17.57
CA LEU A 182 10.12 28.06 -17.64
C LEU A 182 11.61 28.40 -17.84
N GLY A 183 12.50 27.47 -17.52
CA GLY A 183 13.94 27.62 -17.72
C GLY A 183 14.67 28.16 -16.49
N HIS A 184 15.87 28.71 -16.71
CA HIS A 184 16.67 29.27 -15.64
C HIS A 184 16.29 30.71 -15.31
N THR A 185 16.43 31.08 -14.04
CA THR A 185 16.35 32.48 -13.64
C THR A 185 17.54 33.27 -14.18
N PHE A 186 17.41 34.60 -14.28
CA PHE A 186 18.51 35.46 -14.73
C PHE A 186 19.76 35.34 -13.85
N ALA A 187 19.58 35.22 -12.53
CA ALA A 187 20.68 35.04 -11.58
C ALA A 187 21.42 33.71 -11.81
N GLU A 188 20.71 32.64 -12.15
CA GLU A 188 21.32 31.36 -12.49
C GLU A 188 22.08 31.40 -13.82
N LEU A 189 21.53 32.10 -14.83
CA LEU A 189 22.23 32.29 -16.11
C LEU A 189 23.58 32.97 -15.91
N GLN A 190 23.62 34.04 -15.10
CA GLN A 190 24.87 34.75 -14.80
C GLN A 190 25.83 33.93 -13.95
N SER A 191 25.36 33.32 -12.86
CA SER A 191 26.23 32.61 -11.92
C SER A 191 26.79 31.30 -12.48
N LYS A 192 26.05 30.62 -13.37
CA LYS A 192 26.45 29.34 -13.98
C LYS A 192 27.04 29.52 -15.39
N GLY A 193 27.12 30.74 -15.91
CA GLY A 193 27.62 31.02 -17.27
C GLY A 193 26.77 30.38 -18.38
N LEU A 194 25.47 30.23 -18.14
CA LEU A 194 24.54 29.57 -19.06
C LEU A 194 23.96 30.56 -20.08
N THR A 195 23.63 30.06 -21.27
CA THR A 195 22.98 30.84 -22.33
C THR A 195 21.46 30.80 -22.19
N SER A 196 20.75 31.71 -22.87
CA SER A 196 19.28 31.75 -22.91
C SER A 196 18.63 30.45 -23.43
N ASP A 197 19.39 29.69 -24.21
CA ASP A 197 18.97 28.42 -24.81
C ASP A 197 19.24 27.22 -23.89
N SER A 198 19.98 27.43 -22.80
CA SER A 198 20.19 26.39 -21.79
C SER A 198 18.87 26.09 -21.09
N ARG A 199 18.45 24.83 -21.13
CA ARG A 199 17.23 24.35 -20.48
C ARG A 199 17.58 23.40 -19.33
N PRO A 200 16.89 23.51 -18.18
CA PRO A 200 17.01 22.52 -17.12
C PRO A 200 16.64 21.11 -17.63
N ALA A 201 17.26 20.09 -17.05
CA ALA A 201 16.87 18.71 -17.31
C ALA A 201 15.43 18.47 -16.85
N GLN A 202 14.62 17.84 -17.70
CA GLN A 202 13.26 17.46 -17.32
C GLN A 202 13.26 16.28 -16.34
N ILE A 203 12.22 16.21 -15.52
CA ILE A 203 12.01 15.13 -14.56
C ILE A 203 11.05 14.08 -15.11
N ASP A 204 11.22 12.84 -14.69
CA ASP A 204 10.16 11.84 -14.78
C ASP A 204 9.15 12.10 -13.65
N LEU A 205 7.94 12.47 -14.04
CA LEU A 205 6.87 12.81 -13.10
C LEU A 205 6.50 11.62 -12.21
N SER A 206 6.40 10.42 -12.78
CA SER A 206 6.01 9.21 -12.05
C SER A 206 7.08 8.78 -11.07
N GLU A 207 8.35 8.84 -11.46
CA GLU A 207 9.48 8.54 -10.57
C GLU A 207 9.58 9.56 -9.43
N THR A 208 9.45 10.85 -9.73
CA THR A 208 9.50 11.93 -8.73
C THR A 208 8.40 11.77 -7.68
N ILE A 209 7.16 11.50 -8.12
CA ILE A 209 6.03 11.27 -7.20
C ILE A 209 6.28 10.03 -6.35
N ARG A 210 6.74 8.93 -6.96
CA ARG A 210 6.99 7.67 -6.26
C ARG A 210 8.05 7.81 -5.17
N SER A 211 9.16 8.47 -5.48
CA SER A 211 10.26 8.71 -4.53
C SER A 211 9.83 9.58 -3.34
N SER A 212 9.06 10.65 -3.62
CA SER A 212 8.47 11.49 -2.58
C SER A 212 7.49 10.72 -1.69
N LEU A 213 6.65 9.86 -2.30
CA LEU A 213 5.71 9.02 -1.57
C LEU A 213 6.38 7.96 -0.73
N GLU A 214 7.41 7.29 -1.25
CA GLU A 214 8.19 6.30 -0.50
C GLU A 214 8.76 6.90 0.78
N SER A 215 9.41 8.06 0.65
CA SER A 215 9.99 8.80 1.78
C SER A 215 8.93 9.20 2.80
N SER A 216 7.81 9.77 2.33
CA SER A 216 6.71 10.22 3.19
C SER A 216 6.02 9.06 3.90
N MET A 217 5.71 7.98 3.17
CA MET A 217 5.04 6.80 3.73
C MET A 217 5.92 6.07 4.73
N SER A 218 7.23 5.95 4.48
CA SER A 218 8.17 5.33 5.43
C SER A 218 8.20 6.10 6.74
N TYR A 219 8.35 7.43 6.67
CA TYR A 219 8.35 8.30 7.85
C TYR A 219 7.02 8.26 8.63
N LEU A 220 5.88 8.35 7.92
CA LEU A 220 4.55 8.27 8.56
C LEU A 220 4.32 6.93 9.23
N ARG A 221 4.76 5.83 8.61
CA ARG A 221 4.63 4.47 9.13
C ARG A 221 5.46 4.30 10.40
N GLU A 222 6.71 4.76 10.40
CA GLU A 222 7.56 4.75 11.59
C GLU A 222 6.92 5.55 12.75
N LYS A 223 6.38 6.75 12.45
CA LYS A 223 5.66 7.56 13.44
C LYS A 223 4.43 6.85 14.02
N ALA A 224 3.60 6.27 13.16
CA ALA A 224 2.37 5.62 13.57
C ALA A 224 2.64 4.38 14.44
N TRP A 225 3.59 3.53 14.02
CA TRP A 225 4.05 2.39 14.84
C TRP A 225 4.67 2.85 16.16
N THR A 226 5.48 3.91 16.15
CA THR A 226 6.03 4.50 17.38
C THR A 226 4.92 4.93 18.33
N GLN A 227 3.85 5.55 17.83
CA GLN A 227 2.72 6.01 18.64
C GLN A 227 1.95 4.83 19.26
N VAL A 228 1.70 3.77 18.48
CA VAL A 228 1.07 2.54 18.98
C VAL A 228 1.92 1.88 20.06
N LEU A 229 3.22 1.74 19.82
CA LEU A 229 4.12 1.11 20.79
C LEU A 229 4.32 1.95 22.04
N LYS A 230 4.45 3.27 21.92
CA LYS A 230 4.62 4.19 23.06
C LYS A 230 3.35 4.46 23.83
N SER A 231 2.20 3.95 23.38
CA SER A 231 0.98 4.03 24.15
C SER A 231 1.23 3.46 25.55
N THR A 232 0.89 4.26 26.56
CA THR A 232 1.26 4.03 27.97
C THR A 232 0.75 2.70 28.50
N GLU A 233 -0.28 2.12 27.90
CA GLU A 233 -0.83 0.81 28.26
C GLU A 233 -0.04 -0.38 27.69
N LEU A 234 0.61 -0.24 26.53
CA LEU A 234 1.34 -1.35 25.91
C LEU A 234 2.69 -1.56 26.60
N LEU A 235 3.52 -0.51 26.68
CA LEU A 235 4.85 -0.62 27.29
C LEU A 235 4.79 -0.88 28.80
N SER A 236 3.83 -0.31 29.53
CA SER A 236 3.71 -0.54 30.98
C SER A 236 3.43 -2.00 31.33
N LYS A 237 2.74 -2.72 30.44
CA LYS A 237 2.44 -4.15 30.59
C LYS A 237 3.55 -5.07 30.07
N LEU A 238 4.52 -4.55 29.34
CA LEU A 238 5.64 -5.35 28.85
C LEU A 238 6.74 -5.50 29.90
N SER A 239 7.22 -6.74 30.10
CA SER A 239 8.42 -7.01 30.89
C SER A 239 9.65 -6.31 30.31
N THR A 240 10.71 -6.12 31.10
CA THR A 240 11.97 -5.52 30.61
C THR A 240 12.54 -6.28 29.41
N ALA A 241 12.40 -7.61 29.39
CA ALA A 241 12.76 -8.45 28.24
C ALA A 241 11.86 -8.18 27.03
N GLY A 242 10.54 -8.10 27.22
CA GLY A 242 9.59 -7.77 26.16
C GLY A 242 9.83 -6.41 25.52
N ARG A 243 10.17 -5.38 26.31
CA ARG A 243 10.54 -4.05 25.80
C ARG A 243 11.80 -4.09 24.94
N LYS A 244 12.84 -4.80 25.39
CA LYS A 244 14.09 -4.97 24.64
C LYS A 244 13.86 -5.72 23.32
N THR A 245 12.96 -6.71 23.31
CA THR A 245 12.56 -7.42 22.09
C THR A 245 11.86 -6.48 21.11
N VAL A 246 10.90 -5.68 21.56
CA VAL A 246 10.21 -4.68 20.73
C VAL A 246 11.20 -3.69 20.14
N ASP A 247 12.12 -3.14 20.94
CA ASP A 247 13.15 -2.21 20.45
C ASP A 247 14.05 -2.87 19.41
N SER A 248 14.49 -4.12 19.64
CA SER A 248 15.35 -4.85 18.71
C SER A 248 14.67 -5.23 17.38
N GLN A 249 13.34 -5.35 17.40
CA GLN A 249 12.54 -5.71 16.22
C GLN A 249 11.82 -4.51 15.60
N PHE A 250 11.96 -3.31 16.17
CA PHE A 250 11.21 -2.13 15.76
C PHE A 250 11.35 -1.83 14.27
N ALA A 251 12.57 -1.89 13.75
CA ALA A 251 12.85 -1.66 12.33
C ALA A 251 12.14 -2.68 11.41
N ALA A 252 11.92 -3.91 11.87
CA ALA A 252 11.17 -4.91 11.10
C ALA A 252 9.64 -4.71 11.25
N ILE A 253 9.18 -4.33 12.43
CA ILE A 253 7.76 -4.03 12.70
C ILE A 253 7.32 -2.82 11.88
N SER A 254 8.13 -1.77 11.81
CA SER A 254 7.85 -0.57 11.03
C SER A 254 7.79 -0.83 9.53
N LEU A 255 8.20 -1.99 9.03
CA LEU A 255 8.00 -2.38 7.63
C LEU A 255 6.61 -2.95 7.36
N LEU A 256 5.92 -3.47 8.39
CA LEU A 256 4.54 -3.88 8.28
C LEU A 256 3.67 -2.66 7.96
N GLU A 257 2.74 -2.86 7.04
CA GLU A 257 1.76 -1.86 6.73
C GLU A 257 0.99 -1.47 7.99
N PHE A 258 0.79 -0.17 8.15
CA PHE A 258 0.08 0.34 9.29
C PHE A 258 -1.43 0.23 9.05
N ASN A 259 -2.03 -0.84 9.56
CA ASN A 259 -3.48 -1.07 9.57
C ASN A 259 -3.89 -1.80 10.86
N GLN A 260 -5.19 -1.82 11.14
CA GLN A 260 -5.74 -2.39 12.38
C GLN A 260 -5.41 -3.89 12.52
N ALA A 261 -5.49 -4.66 11.44
CA ALA A 261 -5.22 -6.10 11.47
C ALA A 261 -3.77 -6.41 11.86
N ASN A 262 -2.81 -5.69 11.27
CA ASN A 262 -1.38 -5.85 11.56
C ASN A 262 -1.06 -5.40 13.00
N ILE A 263 -1.70 -4.33 13.49
CA ILE A 263 -1.54 -3.85 14.88
C ILE A 263 -2.05 -4.92 15.86
N LEU A 264 -3.27 -5.42 15.67
CA LEU A 264 -3.86 -6.42 16.56
C LEU A 264 -3.09 -7.75 16.52
N GLY A 265 -2.68 -8.20 15.33
CA GLY A 265 -1.85 -9.39 15.17
C GLY A 265 -0.50 -9.28 15.88
N PHE A 266 0.12 -8.09 15.83
CA PHE A 266 1.35 -7.81 16.55
C PHE A 266 1.15 -7.85 18.08
N ILE A 267 0.11 -7.19 18.59
CA ILE A 267 -0.21 -7.17 20.03
C ILE A 267 -0.48 -8.60 20.54
N ALA A 268 -1.30 -9.37 19.84
CA ALA A 268 -1.59 -10.76 20.20
C ALA A 268 -0.32 -11.64 20.22
N GLY A 269 0.60 -11.42 19.28
CA GLY A 269 1.89 -12.12 19.25
C GLY A 269 2.78 -11.80 20.46
N LEU A 270 2.77 -10.54 20.94
CA LEU A 270 3.49 -10.16 22.14
C LEU A 270 2.92 -10.83 23.40
N GLU A 271 1.59 -10.88 23.55
CA GLU A 271 0.95 -11.53 24.69
C GLU A 271 1.28 -13.03 24.77
N GLN A 272 1.26 -13.72 23.63
CA GLN A 272 1.63 -15.14 23.56
C GLN A 272 3.10 -15.38 23.94
N SER A 273 4.00 -14.45 23.60
CA SER A 273 5.42 -14.55 23.96
C SER A 273 5.72 -14.31 25.44
N GLN A 274 4.77 -13.73 26.20
CA GLN A 274 4.89 -13.53 27.65
C GLN A 274 4.29 -14.67 28.47
N GLY A 275 3.42 -15.49 27.87
CA GLY A 275 2.79 -16.66 28.51
C GLY A 275 3.64 -17.94 28.48
N CYS A 276 4.90 -17.86 28.06
CA CYS A 276 5.86 -18.98 28.02
C CYS A 276 7.08 -18.68 28.89
#